data_AF-A0A540M192-F1
#
_entry.id   AF-A0A540M192-F1
#
_cell.length_a   1.000
_cell.length_b   1.000
_cell.length_c   1.000
_cell.angle_alpha   90.00
_cell.angle_beta   90.00
_cell.angle_gamma   90.00
#
_symmetry.space_group_name_H-M   'P 1'
#
loop_
_entity.id
_entity.type
_entity.pdbx_description
1 polymer ?
#
loop_
_entity_poly.entity_id
_entity_poly.type
_entity_poly.pdbx_seq_one_letter_code
_entity_poly.pdbx_strand_id
1 'polypeptide(L)'
;MSGKETNPTFSKSTGLPRKRFYRARAHCNPLSDSHFPVPVSPRHVDYSLHYQQYLPSSDQVDSCKKVQFADIGCGFGGLLIRLSTLFPETLMIGMELRDKVTEYVKESILAFRVTDPGQYQNISVVRTNSISSYEALESATEEGQKVDRNGGQTFRALYRRIAPSL
;
A
#
# COMPACT_ATOMS: atom_id res chain seq x y z
N MET A 1 36.70 -4.26 -9.60
CA MET A 1 35.59 -5.02 -8.98
C MET A 1 34.86 -4.06 -8.06
N SER A 2 33.66 -3.59 -8.46
CA SER A 2 32.88 -2.65 -7.66
C SER A 2 32.23 -3.42 -6.51
N GLY A 3 32.64 -3.13 -5.28
CA GLY A 3 32.02 -3.71 -4.09
C GLY A 3 30.57 -3.25 -4.02
N LYS A 4 29.61 -4.18 -4.11
CA LYS A 4 28.20 -3.87 -3.86
C LYS A 4 28.08 -3.35 -2.42
N GLU A 5 27.87 -2.04 -2.25
CA GLU A 5 27.47 -1.48 -0.97
C GLU A 5 26.22 -2.22 -0.46
N THR A 6 26.36 -2.93 0.64
CA THR A 6 25.26 -3.67 1.24
C THR A 6 24.37 -2.69 2.00
N ASN A 7 23.13 -2.46 1.53
CA ASN A 7 22.18 -1.58 2.20
C ASN A 7 21.89 -2.10 3.63
N PRO A 8 22.20 -1.35 4.69
CA PRO A 8 22.07 -1.81 6.08
C PRO A 8 20.62 -2.08 6.51
N THR A 9 19.64 -1.61 5.76
CA THR A 9 18.22 -1.87 6.02
C THR A 9 17.80 -3.31 5.71
N PHE A 10 18.59 -4.02 4.90
CA PHE A 10 18.35 -5.42 4.50
C PHE A 10 19.09 -6.42 5.39
N SER A 11 18.53 -7.61 5.52
CA SER A 11 19.14 -8.73 6.23
C SER A 11 20.21 -9.39 5.36
N LYS A 12 21.43 -9.52 5.89
CA LYS A 12 22.55 -10.15 5.16
C LYS A 12 22.32 -11.65 4.88
N SER A 13 21.55 -12.34 5.73
CA SER A 13 21.30 -13.78 5.61
C SER A 13 20.12 -14.12 4.69
N THR A 14 19.10 -13.26 4.66
CA THR A 14 17.84 -13.55 3.94
C THR A 14 17.59 -12.64 2.75
N GLY A 15 18.34 -11.53 2.62
CA GLY A 15 18.10 -10.53 1.57
C GLY A 15 16.78 -9.76 1.73
N LEU A 16 16.04 -9.95 2.84
CA LEU A 16 14.77 -9.27 3.10
C LEU A 16 14.97 -7.96 3.87
N PRO A 17 14.13 -6.93 3.66
CA PRO A 17 14.17 -5.71 4.45
C PRO A 17 13.84 -6.01 5.93
N ARG A 18 14.41 -5.24 6.85
CA ARG A 18 14.26 -5.46 8.29
C ARG A 18 13.31 -4.44 8.89
N LYS A 19 12.15 -4.90 9.38
CA LYS A 19 11.03 -4.08 9.89
C LYS A 19 11.44 -2.91 10.78
N ARG A 20 12.44 -3.10 11.65
CA ARG A 20 12.94 -2.10 12.61
C ARG A 20 13.39 -0.78 11.96
N PHE A 21 13.84 -0.81 10.71
CA PHE A 21 14.33 0.38 10.01
C PHE A 21 13.25 1.13 9.22
N TYR A 22 12.02 0.60 9.19
CA TYR A 22 10.93 1.12 8.36
C TYR A 22 9.72 1.58 9.19
N ARG A 23 9.89 1.73 10.51
CA ARG A 23 8.81 2.24 11.37
C ARG A 23 8.91 3.76 11.48
N ALA A 24 8.03 4.47 10.79
CA ALA A 24 7.76 5.88 11.02
C ALA A 24 6.62 6.06 12.05
N ARG A 25 6.47 7.27 12.61
CA ARG A 25 5.32 7.61 13.47
C ARG A 25 4.02 7.41 12.68
N ALA A 26 2.97 6.94 13.35
CA ALA A 26 1.69 6.60 12.72
C ALA A 26 0.94 7.82 12.14
N HIS A 27 1.34 9.03 12.57
CA HIS A 27 0.59 10.24 12.34
C HIS A 27 1.19 11.01 11.15
N CYS A 28 0.57 10.85 9.97
CA CYS A 28 0.68 11.87 8.93
C CYS A 28 -0.30 12.99 9.30
N ASN A 29 0.18 14.23 9.36
CA ASN A 29 -0.69 15.39 9.49
C ASN A 29 -1.61 15.42 8.24
N PRO A 30 -2.95 15.48 8.37
CA PRO A 30 -3.85 15.61 7.22
C PRO A 30 -3.58 16.85 6.36
N LEU A 31 -2.94 17.87 6.95
CA LEU A 31 -2.49 19.10 6.29
C LEU A 31 -1.02 19.04 5.83
N SER A 32 -0.33 17.92 6.05
CA SER A 32 1.01 17.72 5.48
C SER A 32 0.87 17.41 4.00
N ASP A 33 1.66 18.11 3.18
CA ASP A 33 1.82 17.86 1.75
C ASP A 33 2.47 16.50 1.48
N SER A 34 1.73 15.43 1.71
CA SER A 34 2.08 14.10 1.26
C SER A 34 1.59 13.93 -0.18
N HIS A 35 2.51 14.05 -1.14
CA HIS A 35 2.20 13.76 -2.54
C HIS A 35 2.11 12.25 -2.77
N PHE A 36 0.90 11.72 -2.81
CA PHE A 36 0.60 10.44 -3.43
C PHE A 36 -0.58 10.62 -4.42
N PRO A 37 -0.61 9.89 -5.53
CA PRO A 37 -1.64 10.07 -6.55
C PRO A 37 -3.00 9.72 -5.97
N VAL A 38 -3.93 10.67 -6.04
CA VAL A 38 -5.35 10.47 -5.68
C VAL A 38 -6.15 10.54 -6.98
N PRO A 39 -6.43 9.39 -7.62
CA PRO A 39 -7.12 9.37 -8.90
C PRO A 39 -8.55 9.88 -8.76
N VAL A 40 -9.03 10.61 -9.78
CA VAL A 40 -10.39 11.19 -9.80
C VAL A 40 -11.49 10.14 -9.85
N SER A 41 -11.20 8.94 -10.37
CA SER A 41 -12.10 7.79 -10.32
C SER A 41 -11.31 6.49 -10.51
N PRO A 42 -11.89 5.32 -10.17
CA PRO A 42 -11.18 4.03 -10.25
C PRO A 42 -10.58 3.72 -11.62
N ARG A 43 -11.20 4.18 -12.72
CA ARG A 43 -10.69 4.01 -14.09
C ARG A 43 -9.39 4.76 -14.39
N HIS A 44 -9.00 5.73 -13.56
CA HIS A 44 -7.76 6.50 -13.70
C HIS A 44 -6.62 5.93 -12.85
N VAL A 45 -6.84 4.82 -12.15
CA VAL A 45 -5.76 4.13 -11.43
C VAL A 45 -4.94 3.36 -12.46
N ASP A 46 -3.68 3.71 -12.64
CA ASP A 46 -2.74 2.95 -13.47
C ASP A 46 -2.15 1.78 -12.68
N TYR A 47 -2.60 0.56 -13.01
CA TYR A 47 -2.11 -0.68 -12.40
C TYR A 47 -0.90 -1.29 -13.12
N SER A 48 -0.43 -0.69 -14.21
CA SER A 48 0.63 -1.25 -15.07
C SER A 48 1.94 -1.48 -14.30
N LEU A 49 2.27 -0.57 -13.39
CA LEU A 49 3.45 -0.69 -12.53
C LEU A 49 3.32 -1.76 -11.44
N HIS A 50 2.10 -2.15 -11.09
CA HIS A 50 1.82 -3.09 -10.01
C HIS A 50 1.83 -4.54 -10.49
N TYR A 51 1.29 -4.79 -11.68
CA TYR A 51 1.02 -6.11 -12.24
C TYR A 51 1.54 -6.25 -13.67
N GLN A 52 2.81 -5.92 -13.90
CA GLN A 52 3.45 -5.89 -15.22
C GLN A 52 3.19 -7.14 -16.08
N GLN A 53 3.13 -8.32 -15.46
CA GLN A 53 2.93 -9.59 -16.15
C GLN A 53 1.46 -10.00 -16.37
N TYR A 54 0.53 -9.21 -15.84
CA TYR A 54 -0.90 -9.35 -16.11
C TYR A 54 -1.41 -8.22 -17.03
N LEU A 55 -0.51 -7.42 -17.60
CA LEU A 55 -0.87 -6.46 -18.63
C LEU A 55 -1.17 -7.18 -19.94
N PRO A 56 -2.24 -6.80 -20.66
CA PRO A 56 -2.50 -7.36 -21.97
C PRO A 56 -1.34 -7.00 -22.90
N SER A 57 -0.78 -8.00 -23.58
CA SER A 57 -0.07 -7.75 -24.83
C SER A 57 -1.06 -7.10 -25.80
N SER A 58 -0.61 -6.11 -26.57
CA SER A 58 -1.36 -5.09 -27.34
C SER A 58 -2.66 -5.49 -28.09
N ASP A 59 -3.02 -6.76 -28.17
CA ASP A 59 -4.07 -7.31 -29.04
C ASP A 59 -5.29 -7.92 -28.31
N GLN A 60 -5.37 -7.87 -26.96
CA GLN A 60 -6.55 -8.35 -26.22
C GLN A 60 -7.09 -7.32 -25.22
N VAL A 61 -8.02 -6.49 -25.69
CA VAL A 61 -8.60 -5.35 -24.96
C VAL A 61 -9.53 -5.78 -23.79
N ASP A 62 -10.02 -7.03 -23.77
CA ASP A 62 -11.07 -7.47 -22.83
C ASP A 62 -10.59 -8.34 -21.64
N SER A 63 -9.30 -8.66 -21.54
CA SER A 63 -8.76 -9.62 -20.55
C SER A 63 -7.95 -8.98 -19.41
N CYS A 64 -8.12 -7.69 -19.11
CA CYS A 64 -7.37 -7.07 -18.00
C CYS A 64 -7.86 -7.62 -16.65
N LYS A 65 -7.03 -8.43 -15.97
CA LYS A 65 -7.34 -8.93 -14.63
C LYS A 65 -7.51 -7.75 -13.68
N LYS A 66 -8.64 -7.73 -12.97
CA LYS A 66 -8.95 -6.69 -11.98
C LYS A 66 -8.46 -7.12 -10.61
N VAL A 67 -8.08 -6.14 -9.78
CA VAL A 67 -7.87 -6.37 -8.35
C VAL A 67 -9.18 -6.83 -7.73
N GLN A 68 -9.15 -7.95 -7.02
CA GLN A 68 -10.32 -8.53 -6.35
C GLN A 68 -10.26 -8.36 -4.84
N PHE A 69 -9.07 -8.37 -4.24
CA PHE A 69 -8.89 -8.14 -2.80
C PHE A 69 -8.13 -6.84 -2.52
N ALA A 70 -8.58 -6.13 -1.49
CA ALA A 70 -7.92 -4.95 -0.94
C ALA A 70 -7.65 -5.16 0.56
N ASP A 71 -6.39 -5.04 0.95
CA ASP A 71 -5.96 -5.10 2.35
C ASP A 71 -5.77 -3.67 2.87
N ILE A 72 -6.81 -3.13 3.51
CA ILE A 72 -6.86 -1.74 4.00
C ILE A 72 -6.10 -1.63 5.31
N GLY A 73 -5.05 -0.82 5.34
CA GLY A 73 -4.15 -0.76 6.49
C GLY A 73 -3.28 -2.02 6.59
N CYS A 74 -2.71 -2.48 5.48
CA CYS A 74 -2.01 -3.76 5.38
C CYS A 74 -0.77 -3.88 6.29
N GLY A 75 -0.30 -2.78 6.90
CA GLY A 75 0.86 -2.77 7.77
C GLY A 75 2.09 -3.32 7.04
N PHE A 76 2.82 -4.23 7.69
CA PHE A 76 4.00 -4.89 7.09
C PHE A 76 3.65 -6.02 6.09
N GLY A 77 2.40 -6.08 5.59
CA GLY A 77 2.01 -6.92 4.44
C GLY A 77 1.92 -8.42 4.73
N GLY A 78 1.92 -8.85 5.99
CA GLY A 78 1.94 -10.27 6.36
C GLY A 78 0.73 -11.05 5.85
N LEU A 79 -0.47 -10.46 5.94
CA LEU A 79 -1.69 -11.04 5.40
C LEU A 79 -1.61 -11.15 3.87
N LEU A 80 -1.31 -10.04 3.20
CA LEU A 80 -1.15 -9.98 1.74
C LEU A 80 -0.16 -11.03 1.19
N ILE A 81 1.01 -11.17 1.81
CA ILE A 81 2.03 -12.16 1.43
C ILE A 81 1.49 -13.59 1.60
N ARG A 82 0.77 -13.88 2.69
CA ARG A 82 0.20 -15.21 2.92
C ARG A 82 -0.92 -15.54 1.93
N LEU A 83 -1.78 -14.58 1.62
CA LEU A 83 -2.87 -14.76 0.67
C LEU A 83 -2.36 -14.99 -0.75
N SER A 84 -1.26 -14.34 -1.13
CA SER A 84 -0.64 -14.50 -2.44
C SER A 84 -0.45 -15.96 -2.86
N THR A 85 0.03 -16.80 -1.94
CA THR A 85 0.28 -18.22 -2.20
C THR A 85 -0.97 -19.08 -2.16
N LEU A 86 -2.01 -18.63 -1.46
CA LEU A 86 -3.30 -19.33 -1.37
C LEU A 86 -4.21 -19.04 -2.57
N PHE A 87 -4.09 -17.84 -3.16
CA PHE A 87 -4.92 -17.37 -4.26
C PHE A 87 -4.04 -16.85 -5.43
N PRO A 88 -3.23 -17.71 -6.08
CA PRO A 88 -2.24 -17.29 -7.08
C PRO A 88 -2.86 -16.57 -8.29
N GLU A 89 -4.12 -16.84 -8.60
CA GLU A 89 -4.83 -16.24 -9.74
C GLU A 89 -5.51 -14.91 -9.42
N THR A 90 -5.60 -14.56 -8.14
CA THR A 90 -6.35 -13.39 -7.64
C THR A 90 -5.41 -12.21 -7.44
N LEU A 91 -5.69 -11.09 -8.10
CA LEU A 91 -4.94 -9.85 -7.89
C LEU A 91 -5.35 -9.17 -6.58
N MET A 92 -4.38 -8.78 -5.77
CA MET A 92 -4.61 -8.19 -4.45
C MET A 92 -3.72 -6.99 -4.21
N ILE A 93 -4.27 -5.94 -3.60
CA ILE A 93 -3.53 -4.72 -3.31
C ILE A 93 -3.56 -4.39 -1.82
N GLY A 94 -2.38 -4.15 -1.24
CA GLY A 94 -2.24 -3.57 0.08
C GLY A 94 -2.31 -2.05 0.02
N MET A 95 -3.05 -1.44 0.93
CA MET A 95 -3.17 0.02 1.08
C MET A 95 -2.62 0.42 2.44
N GLU A 96 -1.59 1.26 2.47
CA GLU A 96 -0.95 1.71 3.71
C GLU A 96 -0.65 3.20 3.65
N LEU A 97 -0.83 3.90 4.77
CA LEU A 97 -0.65 5.35 4.83
C LEU A 97 0.81 5.72 5.03
N ARG A 98 1.53 4.92 5.83
CA ARG A 98 2.92 5.18 6.22
C ARG A 98 3.85 4.88 5.05
N ASP A 99 4.62 5.89 4.67
CA ASP A 99 5.61 5.85 3.61
C ASP A 99 6.63 4.71 3.81
N LYS A 100 7.26 4.66 4.97
CA LYS A 100 8.30 3.67 5.27
C LYS A 100 7.75 2.25 5.35
N VAL A 101 6.53 2.09 5.85
CA VAL A 101 5.90 0.77 5.91
C VAL A 101 5.49 0.31 4.50
N THR A 102 4.98 1.21 3.67
CA THR A 102 4.70 0.92 2.26
C THR A 102 5.96 0.52 1.51
N GLU A 103 7.06 1.26 1.70
CA GLU A 103 8.38 0.98 1.12
C GLU A 103 8.89 -0.41 1.53
N TYR A 104 8.78 -0.75 2.82
CA TYR A 104 9.10 -2.08 3.31
C TYR A 104 8.33 -3.19 2.60
N VAL A 105 7.00 -3.03 2.46
CA VAL A 105 6.16 -4.06 1.83
C VAL A 105 6.52 -4.20 0.37
N LYS A 106 6.75 -3.09 -0.34
CA LYS A 106 7.20 -3.10 -1.73
C LYS A 106 8.51 -3.87 -1.89
N GLU A 107 9.52 -3.53 -1.09
CA GLU A 107 10.82 -4.21 -1.13
C GLU A 107 10.73 -5.69 -0.76
N SER A 108 9.87 -6.03 0.20
CA SER A 108 9.61 -7.43 0.59
C SER A 108 9.01 -8.23 -0.57
N ILE A 109 7.97 -7.69 -1.23
CA ILE A 109 7.33 -8.34 -2.39
C ILE A 109 8.35 -8.52 -3.52
N LEU A 110 9.16 -7.50 -3.82
CA LEU A 110 10.20 -7.60 -4.85
C LEU A 110 11.25 -8.65 -4.52
N ALA A 111 11.71 -8.73 -3.27
CA ALA A 111 12.65 -9.74 -2.83
C ALA A 111 12.05 -11.16 -2.96
N PHE A 112 10.80 -11.35 -2.54
CA PHE A 112 10.11 -12.64 -2.69
C PHE A 112 9.93 -13.06 -4.15
N ARG A 113 9.64 -12.12 -5.05
CA ARG A 113 9.55 -12.40 -6.50
C ARG A 113 10.88 -12.88 -7.10
N VAL A 114 12.01 -12.46 -6.53
CA VAL A 114 13.36 -12.90 -6.93
C VAL A 114 13.71 -14.25 -6.30
N THR A 115 13.40 -14.44 -5.01
CA THR A 115 13.67 -15.68 -4.29
C THR A 115 12.80 -16.84 -4.76
N ASP A 116 11.54 -16.57 -5.11
CA ASP A 116 10.56 -17.55 -5.55
C ASP A 116 10.01 -17.19 -6.94
N PRO A 117 10.75 -17.47 -8.03
CA PRO A 117 10.33 -17.15 -9.39
C PRO A 117 8.92 -17.68 -9.71
N GLY A 118 8.07 -16.82 -10.27
CA GLY A 118 6.67 -17.15 -10.57
C GLY A 118 5.68 -16.93 -9.42
N GLN A 119 6.14 -16.69 -8.19
CA GLN A 119 5.28 -16.36 -7.04
C GLN A 119 5.22 -14.86 -6.76
N TYR A 120 4.20 -14.44 -6.00
CA TYR A 120 4.02 -13.06 -5.51
C TYR A 120 3.80 -11.98 -6.59
N GLN A 121 3.48 -12.40 -7.80
CA GLN A 121 3.21 -11.51 -8.92
C GLN A 121 1.80 -10.92 -8.88
N ASN A 122 0.90 -11.60 -8.18
CA ASN A 122 -0.50 -11.25 -7.97
C ASN A 122 -0.72 -10.24 -6.83
N ILE A 123 0.32 -9.83 -6.11
CA ILE A 123 0.21 -8.87 -5.01
C ILE A 123 1.03 -7.61 -5.25
N SER A 124 0.51 -6.47 -4.80
CA SER A 124 1.24 -5.20 -4.78
C SER A 124 0.81 -4.32 -3.62
N VAL A 125 1.49 -3.19 -3.41
CA VAL A 125 1.16 -2.23 -2.34
C VAL A 125 1.16 -0.80 -2.87
N VAL A 126 0.26 0.04 -2.34
CA VAL A 126 0.17 1.47 -2.64
C VAL A 126 0.17 2.28 -1.36
N ARG A 127 0.85 3.44 -1.41
CA ARG A 127 0.75 4.44 -0.37
C ARG A 127 -0.53 5.24 -0.61
N THR A 128 -1.46 5.21 0.34
CA THR A 128 -2.73 5.91 0.19
C THR A 128 -3.44 6.07 1.52
N ASN A 129 -4.20 7.15 1.65
CA ASN A 129 -5.16 7.28 2.74
C ASN A 129 -6.46 6.58 2.32
N SER A 130 -6.76 5.47 2.99
CA SER A 130 -7.95 4.66 2.73
C SER A 130 -8.80 4.61 3.99
N ILE A 131 -9.82 5.45 4.02
CA ILE A 131 -10.84 5.43 5.06
C ILE A 131 -12.12 4.93 4.42
N SER A 132 -12.59 3.78 4.92
CA SER A 132 -13.71 3.04 4.32
C SER A 132 -15.06 3.67 4.61
N SER A 133 -15.23 4.42 5.71
CA SER A 133 -16.53 5.00 6.08
C SER A 133 -16.39 6.18 7.04
N TYR A 134 -17.43 7.02 7.04
CA TYR A 134 -17.57 8.17 7.94
C TYR A 134 -17.61 7.76 9.43
N GLU A 135 -18.25 6.63 9.73
CA GLU A 135 -18.36 6.09 11.10
C GLU A 135 -17.01 5.60 11.64
N ALA A 136 -16.13 5.10 10.75
CA ALA A 136 -14.81 4.65 11.13
C ALA A 136 -13.86 5.79 11.52
N LEU A 137 -14.10 7.03 11.06
CA LEU A 137 -13.24 8.19 11.39
C LEU A 137 -13.17 8.44 12.89
N GLU A 138 -14.30 8.32 13.59
CA GLU A 138 -14.39 8.68 15.01
C GLU A 138 -13.91 7.56 15.94
N SER A 139 -14.26 6.32 15.63
CA SER A 139 -14.09 5.19 16.54
C SER A 139 -12.94 4.26 16.16
N ALA A 140 -12.55 4.21 14.88
CA ALA A 140 -11.56 3.25 14.38
C ALA A 140 -10.17 3.85 14.23
N THR A 141 -10.02 5.19 14.23
CA THR A 141 -8.71 5.82 14.15
C THR A 141 -8.04 5.89 15.52
N GLU A 142 -6.73 5.60 15.56
CA GLU A 142 -5.94 5.69 16.80
C GLU A 142 -6.02 7.10 17.41
N GLU A 143 -6.03 8.14 16.57
CA GLU A 143 -6.17 9.53 17.01
C GLU A 143 -7.57 9.82 17.56
N GLY A 144 -8.65 9.35 16.92
CA GLY A 144 -10.02 9.50 17.45
C GLY A 144 -10.15 8.85 18.83
N GLN A 145 -9.66 7.61 18.97
CA GLN A 145 -9.62 6.90 20.25
C GLN A 145 -8.77 7.61 21.31
N LYS A 146 -7.71 8.31 20.91
CA LYS A 146 -6.86 9.08 21.82
C LYS A 146 -7.53 10.37 22.29
N VAL A 147 -8.24 11.08 21.42
CA VAL A 147 -9.02 12.27 21.79
C VAL A 147 -10.10 11.89 22.79
N ASP A 148 -10.85 10.82 22.51
CA ASP A 148 -11.92 10.31 23.37
C ASP A 148 -11.40 9.90 24.76
N ARG A 149 -10.29 9.14 24.82
CA ARG A 149 -9.64 8.78 26.11
C ARG A 149 -9.22 9.97 26.97
N ASN A 150 -8.97 11.13 26.36
CA ASN A 150 -8.56 12.35 27.07
C ASN A 150 -9.73 13.31 27.33
N GLY A 151 -10.97 12.90 27.06
CA GLY A 151 -12.14 13.78 27.17
C GLY A 151 -12.11 14.97 26.21
N GLY A 152 -11.35 14.85 25.11
CA GLY A 152 -11.27 15.88 24.08
C GLY A 152 -12.50 15.87 23.18
N GLN A 153 -12.74 17.00 22.52
CA GLN A 153 -13.81 17.13 21.53
C GLN A 153 -13.30 16.82 20.13
N THR A 154 -14.08 16.06 19.36
CA THR A 154 -13.81 15.77 17.94
C THR A 154 -14.75 16.61 17.08
N PHE A 155 -14.18 17.33 16.10
CA PHE A 155 -14.93 18.12 15.13
C PHE A 155 -14.81 17.50 13.75
N ARG A 156 -15.95 17.40 13.04
CA ARG A 156 -16.00 16.77 11.72
C ARG A 156 -15.82 17.82 10.63
N ALA A 157 -14.86 17.60 9.74
CA ALA A 157 -14.66 18.40 8.54
C ALA A 157 -14.67 17.48 7.31
N LEU A 158 -15.62 17.72 6.39
CA LEU A 158 -15.74 16.98 5.15
C LEU A 158 -15.33 17.90 3.98
N TYR A 159 -14.32 17.47 3.23
CA TYR A 159 -13.82 18.20 2.08
C TYR A 159 -14.15 17.43 0.81
N ARG A 160 -14.85 18.08 -0.13
CA ARG A 160 -15.01 17.56 -1.48
C ARG A 160 -13.86 18.09 -2.33
N ARG A 161 -13.07 17.20 -2.92
CA ARG A 161 -12.10 17.60 -3.95
C ARG A 161 -12.87 18.07 -5.18
N ILE A 162 -12.65 19.32 -5.59
CA ILE A 162 -13.14 19.85 -6.86
C ILE A 162 -12.11 19.51 -7.92
N ALA A 163 -12.55 18.97 -9.07
CA ALA A 163 -11.64 18.73 -10.19
C ALA A 163 -11.03 20.07 -10.63
N PRO A 164 -9.74 20.11 -11.03
CA PRO A 164 -9.19 21.31 -11.64
C PRO A 164 -10.07 21.72 -12.82
N SER A 165 -10.51 22.98 -12.84
CA SER A 165 -11.09 23.56 -14.04
C SER A 165 -10.00 23.57 -15.11
N LEU A 166 -10.28 22.91 -16.25
CA LEU A 166 -9.41 22.83 -17.42
C LEU A 166 -8.97 24.21 -17.90
#